data_AF-A0A2V8ZRF3-F1
#
_entry.id   AF-A0A2V8ZRF3-F1
#
_cell.length_a   1.000
_cell.length_b   1.000
_cell.length_c   1.000
_cell.angle_alpha   90.00
_cell.angle_beta   90.00
_cell.angle_gamma   90.00
#
_symmetry.space_group_name_H-M   'P 1'
#
loop_
_entity.id
_entity.type
_entity.pdbx_description
1 polymer ?
#
loop_
_entity_poly.entity_id
_entity_poly.type
_entity_poly.pdbx_seq_one_letter_code
_entity_poly.pdbx_strand_id
1 'polypeptide(L)'
;MSTLNEYRACLNDLAAATPRKKAALIRSLLPSIEAALSSGQTLKDIWVALEKKGLAMAYRVFQMTVWRARRSKKTTAPRDWEKSNVSSPQEPLQQSEPLNVEGRDPLANLRRLEENRPGFHWRGTNSQRKVMSRREAVNDKGKR
;
A
#
# COMPACT_ATOMS: atom_id res chain seq x y z
N MET A 1 37.05 25.10 -7.37
CA MET A 1 35.83 24.44 -7.89
C MET A 1 35.09 23.85 -6.69
N SER A 2 33.80 24.17 -6.54
CA SER A 2 33.03 23.75 -5.37
C SER A 2 32.68 22.26 -5.51
N THR A 3 33.19 21.43 -4.62
CA THR A 3 33.01 19.97 -4.59
C THR A 3 31.53 19.56 -4.68
N LEU A 4 30.62 20.39 -4.17
CA LEU A 4 29.17 20.18 -4.29
C LEU A 4 28.66 20.17 -5.74
N ASN A 5 29.20 21.04 -6.59
CA ASN A 5 28.80 21.11 -8.00
C ASN A 5 29.29 19.88 -8.78
N GLU A 6 30.48 19.37 -8.44
CA GLU A 6 31.01 18.14 -9.01
C GLU A 6 30.19 16.91 -8.59
N TYR A 7 29.76 16.84 -7.31
CA TYR A 7 28.84 15.79 -6.86
C TYR A 7 27.48 15.86 -7.56
N ARG A 8 26.93 17.07 -7.74
CA ARG A 8 25.66 17.24 -8.48
C ARG A 8 25.79 16.83 -9.94
N ALA A 9 26.88 17.19 -10.61
CA ALA A 9 27.16 16.76 -11.98
C ALA A 9 27.23 15.22 -12.08
N CYS A 10 27.99 14.57 -11.19
CA CYS A 10 28.08 13.11 -11.14
C CYS A 10 26.71 12.43 -10.91
N LEU A 11 25.88 12.98 -10.01
CA LEU A 11 24.52 12.46 -9.79
C LEU A 11 23.61 12.64 -11.02
N ASN A 12 23.73 13.76 -11.72
CA ASN A 12 22.97 13.99 -12.96
C ASN A 12 23.39 13.05 -14.08
N ASP A 13 24.70 12.79 -14.23
CA ASP A 13 25.22 11.83 -15.21
C ASP A 13 24.70 10.42 -14.92
N LEU A 14 24.66 10.04 -13.64
CA LEU A 14 24.09 8.76 -13.19
C LEU A 14 22.57 8.69 -13.39
N ALA A 15 21.86 9.82 -13.26
CA ALA A 15 20.42 9.88 -13.48
C ALA A 15 20.04 9.81 -14.97
N ALA A 16 20.90 10.35 -15.85
CA ALA A 16 20.73 10.28 -17.31
C ALA A 16 21.00 8.87 -17.87
N ALA A 17 21.80 8.06 -17.17
CA ALA A 17 22.10 6.70 -17.57
C ALA A 17 20.86 5.79 -17.54
N THR A 18 20.82 4.79 -18.43
CA THR A 18 19.73 3.81 -18.48
C THR A 18 19.60 3.05 -17.14
N PRO A 19 18.38 2.85 -16.61
CA PRO A 19 18.21 2.23 -15.31
C PRO A 19 18.65 0.77 -15.32
N ARG A 20 19.67 0.43 -14.52
CA ARG A 20 20.15 -0.95 -14.37
C ARG A 20 19.16 -1.88 -13.67
N LYS A 21 18.28 -1.32 -12.83
CA LYS A 21 17.34 -2.09 -11.99
C LYS A 21 16.00 -2.25 -12.70
N LYS A 22 15.48 -3.48 -12.76
CA LYS A 22 14.15 -3.81 -13.32
C LYS A 22 13.03 -2.93 -12.73
N ALA A 23 13.04 -2.69 -11.42
CA ALA A 23 12.05 -1.82 -10.78
C ALA A 23 12.14 -0.35 -11.22
N ALA A 24 13.35 0.15 -11.52
CA ALA A 24 13.52 1.51 -12.04
C ALA A 24 13.04 1.60 -13.50
N LEU A 25 13.28 0.58 -14.31
CA LEU A 25 12.70 0.45 -15.66
C LEU A 25 11.17 0.44 -15.62
N ILE A 26 10.56 -0.31 -14.69
CA ILE A 26 9.09 -0.31 -14.52
C ILE A 26 8.58 1.10 -14.18
N ARG A 27 9.30 1.85 -13.32
CA ARG A 27 8.91 3.22 -12.96
C ARG A 27 8.98 4.17 -14.15
N SER A 28 10.02 4.09 -14.98
CA SER A 28 10.13 4.91 -16.18
C SER A 28 9.08 4.54 -17.24
N LEU A 29 8.72 3.26 -17.35
CA LEU A 29 7.68 2.77 -18.25
C LEU A 29 6.25 2.96 -17.73
N LEU A 30 6.08 3.40 -16.47
CA LEU A 30 4.77 3.47 -15.84
C LEU A 30 3.74 4.33 -16.61
N PRO A 31 4.07 5.51 -17.17
CA PRO A 31 3.14 6.28 -17.98
C PRO A 31 2.64 5.50 -19.22
N SER A 32 3.53 4.78 -19.90
CA SER A 32 3.16 3.97 -21.06
C SER A 32 2.33 2.75 -20.67
N ILE A 33 2.61 2.13 -19.52
CA ILE A 33 1.78 1.06 -18.95
C ILE A 33 0.38 1.59 -18.64
N GLU A 34 0.26 2.79 -18.05
CA GLU A 34 -1.02 3.42 -17.77
C GLU A 34 -1.80 3.73 -19.06
N ALA A 35 -1.14 4.25 -20.10
CA ALA A 35 -1.75 4.48 -21.41
C ALA A 35 -2.28 3.18 -22.05
N ALA A 36 -1.52 2.09 -21.98
CA ALA A 36 -1.96 0.79 -22.48
C ALA A 36 -3.16 0.22 -21.70
N LEU A 37 -3.21 0.45 -20.38
CA LEU A 37 -4.37 0.07 -19.59
C LEU A 37 -5.60 0.90 -19.94
N SER A 38 -5.43 2.21 -20.19
CA SER A 38 -6.52 3.08 -20.64
C SER A 38 -7.06 2.71 -22.02
N SER A 39 -6.26 2.07 -22.88
CA SER A 39 -6.73 1.52 -24.17
C SER A 39 -7.38 0.14 -24.07
N GLY A 40 -7.56 -0.39 -22.84
CA GLY A 40 -8.27 -1.65 -22.58
C GLY A 40 -7.37 -2.89 -22.53
N GLN A 41 -6.04 -2.74 -22.63
CA GLN A 41 -5.14 -3.89 -22.48
C GLN A 41 -5.10 -4.38 -21.04
N THR A 42 -4.92 -5.69 -20.84
CA THR A 42 -4.78 -6.23 -19.49
C THR A 42 -3.33 -6.11 -19.00
N LEU A 43 -3.15 -6.03 -17.68
CA LEU A 43 -1.81 -6.00 -17.07
C LEU A 43 -1.00 -7.27 -17.40
N LYS A 44 -1.68 -8.40 -17.63
CA LYS A 44 -1.07 -9.67 -18.02
C LYS A 44 -0.55 -9.63 -19.45
N ASP A 45 -1.32 -9.06 -20.39
CA ASP A 45 -0.90 -8.94 -21.80
C ASP A 45 0.29 -8.00 -21.94
N ILE A 46 0.27 -6.89 -21.21
CA ILE A 46 1.40 -5.95 -21.12
C ILE A 46 2.65 -6.68 -20.59
N TRP A 47 2.51 -7.49 -19.54
CA TRP A 47 3.62 -8.27 -19.00
C TRP A 47 4.18 -9.26 -20.01
N VAL A 48 3.34 -10.04 -20.69
CA VAL A 48 3.76 -11.00 -21.73
C VAL A 48 4.49 -10.27 -22.87
N ALA A 49 3.99 -9.12 -23.30
CA ALA A 49 4.62 -8.32 -24.35
C ALA A 49 6.01 -7.80 -23.92
N LEU A 50 6.15 -7.35 -22.67
CA LEU A 50 7.43 -6.88 -22.12
C LEU A 50 8.42 -8.03 -21.90
N GLU A 51 7.94 -9.20 -21.47
CA GLU A 51 8.78 -10.39 -21.29
C GLU A 51 9.38 -10.85 -22.62
N LYS A 52 8.58 -10.87 -23.70
CA LYS A 52 9.07 -11.14 -25.07
C LYS A 52 10.15 -10.17 -25.53
N LYS A 53 10.17 -8.94 -24.99
CA LYS A 53 11.19 -7.91 -25.28
C LYS A 53 12.41 -7.98 -24.35
N GLY A 54 12.47 -8.96 -23.44
CA GLY A 54 13.61 -9.21 -22.56
C GLY A 54 13.40 -8.80 -21.10
N LEU A 55 12.19 -8.40 -20.68
CA LEU A 55 11.89 -8.18 -19.27
C LEU A 55 11.70 -9.52 -18.54
N ALA A 56 12.81 -10.19 -18.24
CA ALA A 56 12.79 -11.48 -17.55
C ALA A 56 12.37 -11.32 -16.08
N MET A 57 11.07 -11.34 -15.79
CA MET A 57 10.55 -11.33 -14.42
C MET A 57 9.19 -12.01 -14.33
N ALA A 58 8.93 -12.71 -13.22
CA ALA A 58 7.64 -13.33 -12.99
C ALA A 58 6.51 -12.28 -12.89
N TYR A 59 5.32 -12.64 -13.40
CA TYR A 59 4.14 -11.78 -13.41
C TYR A 59 3.79 -11.19 -12.03
N ARG A 60 3.88 -11.98 -10.95
CA ARG A 60 3.58 -11.49 -9.60
C ARG A 60 4.52 -10.37 -9.16
N VAL A 61 5.81 -10.48 -9.51
CA VAL A 61 6.81 -9.46 -9.20
C VAL A 61 6.52 -8.22 -10.02
N PHE A 62 6.20 -8.38 -11.31
CA PHE A 62 5.81 -7.28 -12.20
C PHE A 62 4.62 -6.51 -11.63
N GLN A 63 3.54 -7.20 -11.30
CA GLN A 63 2.33 -6.60 -10.71
C GLN A 63 2.65 -5.82 -9.42
N MET A 64 3.44 -6.40 -8.52
CA MET A 64 3.86 -5.72 -7.29
C MET A 64 4.73 -4.49 -7.56
N THR A 65 5.65 -4.56 -8.52
CA THR A 65 6.48 -3.40 -8.88
C THR A 65 5.66 -2.26 -9.47
N VAL A 66 4.70 -2.55 -10.35
CA VAL A 66 3.77 -1.55 -10.91
C VAL A 66 2.94 -0.91 -9.80
N TRP A 67 2.39 -1.72 -8.89
CA TRP A 67 1.61 -1.22 -7.76
C TRP A 67 2.43 -0.31 -6.84
N ARG A 68 3.68 -0.67 -6.54
CA ARG A 68 4.59 0.19 -5.77
C ARG A 68 4.93 1.48 -6.51
N ALA A 69 5.17 1.39 -7.82
CA ALA A 69 5.46 2.55 -8.66
C ALA A 69 4.29 3.56 -8.69
N ARG A 70 3.05 3.08 -8.72
CA ARG A 70 1.85 3.93 -8.59
C ARG A 70 1.77 4.64 -7.24
N ARG A 71 2.14 3.95 -6.16
CA ARG A 71 2.13 4.55 -4.82
C ARG A 71 3.23 5.59 -4.63
N SER A 72 4.39 5.43 -5.25
CA SER A 72 5.45 6.44 -5.18
C SER A 72 5.13 7.73 -5.95
N LYS A 73 4.24 7.70 -6.95
CA LYS A 73 3.75 8.91 -7.64
C LYS A 73 2.79 9.74 -6.78
N LYS A 74 2.10 9.10 -5.83
CA LYS A 74 1.30 9.82 -4.85
C LYS A 74 2.30 10.47 -3.91
N THR A 75 2.60 11.74 -4.15
CA THR A 75 3.29 12.62 -3.21
C THR A 75 2.75 12.29 -1.83
N THR A 76 3.55 11.60 -1.04
CA THR A 76 3.24 11.39 0.36
C THR A 76 3.05 12.80 0.91
N ALA A 77 1.87 13.09 1.46
CA ALA A 77 1.63 14.37 2.11
C ALA A 77 2.86 14.71 2.95
N PRO A 78 3.40 15.94 2.87
CA PRO A 78 4.58 16.30 3.63
C PRO A 78 4.38 15.82 5.06
N ARG A 79 5.36 15.13 5.62
CA ARG A 79 5.32 14.60 6.99
C ARG A 79 5.49 15.74 8.01
N ASP A 80 5.05 16.94 7.65
CA ASP A 80 4.97 18.11 8.50
C ASP A 80 3.70 17.96 9.32
N TRP A 81 3.87 17.29 10.44
CA TRP A 81 3.00 17.43 11.61
C TRP A 81 3.30 18.75 12.36
N GLU A 82 3.88 19.74 11.69
CA GLU A 82 3.97 21.09 12.24
C GLU A 82 2.59 21.73 12.15
N LYS A 83 2.03 21.99 13.34
CA LYS A 83 0.86 22.84 13.55
C LYS A 83 1.16 24.24 13.01
N SER A 84 1.02 24.46 11.72
CA SER A 84 0.88 25.81 11.18
C SER A 84 -0.57 26.23 11.38
N ASN A 85 -0.84 26.87 12.51
CA ASN A 85 -1.99 27.76 12.68
C ASN A 85 -1.83 28.92 11.70
N VAL A 86 -2.25 28.73 10.46
CA VAL A 86 -2.42 29.84 9.52
C VAL A 86 -3.78 29.67 8.87
N SER A 87 -4.70 30.48 9.37
CA SER A 87 -6.05 30.65 8.86
C SER A 87 -5.99 31.14 7.40
N SER A 88 -6.70 30.47 6.50
CA SER A 88 -7.10 31.05 5.22
C SER A 88 -8.42 30.40 4.76
N PRO A 89 -9.33 31.18 4.16
CA PRO A 89 -10.77 30.96 4.25
C PRO A 89 -11.29 29.95 3.23
N GLN A 90 -12.05 28.97 3.70
CA GLN A 90 -12.92 28.14 2.87
C GLN A 90 -14.35 28.65 2.97
N GLU A 91 -14.90 29.11 1.86
CA GLU A 91 -16.33 29.38 1.70
C GLU A 91 -17.15 28.08 1.50
N PRO A 92 -18.48 28.11 1.73
CA PRO A 92 -19.17 27.12 2.56
C PRO A 92 -20.13 26.22 1.78
N LEU A 93 -20.36 25.00 2.27
CA LEU A 93 -21.57 24.18 2.04
C LEU A 93 -21.41 22.95 2.97
N GLN A 94 -22.24 22.63 3.96
CA GLN A 94 -23.63 22.95 4.23
C GLN A 94 -23.79 23.18 5.74
N GLN A 95 -24.43 24.28 6.10
CA GLN A 95 -24.91 24.54 7.44
C GLN A 95 -26.10 23.60 7.71
N SER A 96 -25.89 22.53 8.46
CA SER A 96 -26.93 22.08 9.38
C SER A 96 -26.84 22.97 10.62
N GLU A 97 -27.96 23.61 10.97
CA GLU A 97 -28.11 24.65 11.99
C GLU A 97 -27.21 24.50 13.22
N PRO A 98 -26.57 25.60 13.69
CA PRO A 98 -25.88 25.61 14.96
C PRO A 98 -26.93 25.77 16.06
N LEU A 99 -27.53 24.67 16.51
CA LEU A 99 -28.12 24.69 17.84
C LEU A 99 -26.95 24.88 18.81
N ASN A 100 -26.96 26.03 19.45
CA ASN A 100 -26.09 26.39 20.54
C ASN A 100 -26.05 25.25 21.58
N VAL A 101 -24.90 24.62 21.76
CA VAL A 101 -24.71 23.63 22.83
C VAL A 101 -23.35 23.87 23.48
N GLU A 102 -23.25 24.94 24.27
CA GLU A 102 -22.47 24.83 25.50
C GLU A 102 -22.86 23.53 26.20
N GLY A 103 -22.00 22.51 26.14
CA GLY A 103 -22.26 21.18 26.72
C GLY A 103 -22.25 20.00 25.75
N ARG A 104 -21.99 20.18 24.45
CA ARG A 104 -21.79 19.03 23.56
C ARG A 104 -20.43 18.40 23.80
N ASP A 105 -20.43 17.29 24.54
CA ASP A 105 -19.22 16.51 24.79
C ASP A 105 -18.61 16.02 23.46
N PRO A 106 -17.38 16.45 23.12
CA PRO A 106 -16.71 16.05 21.88
C PRO A 106 -16.43 14.54 21.80
N LEU A 107 -16.48 13.84 22.94
CA LEU A 107 -16.26 12.39 23.03
C LEU A 107 -17.56 11.59 23.14
N ALA A 108 -18.74 12.24 23.02
CA ALA A 108 -20.03 11.56 23.13
C ALA A 108 -20.17 10.36 22.18
N ASN A 109 -19.59 10.45 20.99
CA ASN A 109 -19.61 9.36 20.01
C ASN A 109 -18.78 8.15 20.47
N LEU A 110 -17.64 8.38 21.13
CA LEU A 110 -16.77 7.33 21.65
C LEU A 110 -17.40 6.65 22.87
N ARG A 111 -18.00 7.43 23.79
CA ARG A 111 -18.71 6.88 24.94
C ARG A 111 -19.89 6.00 24.52
N ARG A 112 -20.69 6.45 23.55
CA ARG A 112 -21.78 5.63 22.98
C ARG A 112 -21.27 4.34 22.33
N LEU A 113 -20.11 4.39 21.69
CA LEU A 113 -19.48 3.20 21.08
C LEU A 113 -18.94 2.23 22.13
N GLU A 114 -18.41 2.73 23.25
CA GLU A 114 -17.98 1.90 24.38
C GLU A 114 -19.16 1.23 25.10
N GLU A 115 -20.25 1.97 25.35
CA GLU A 115 -21.48 1.44 25.96
C GLU A 115 -22.09 0.29 25.15
N ASN A 116 -22.04 0.40 23.82
CA ASN A 116 -22.61 -0.58 22.90
C ASN A 116 -21.56 -1.56 22.35
N ARG A 117 -20.34 -1.57 22.90
CA ARG A 117 -19.28 -2.43 22.37
C ARG A 117 -19.57 -3.90 22.73
N PRO A 118 -19.89 -4.76 21.75
CA PRO A 118 -20.01 -6.18 22.05
C PRO A 118 -18.66 -6.69 22.57
N GLY A 119 -18.70 -7.39 23.70
CA GLY A 119 -17.49 -7.96 24.32
C GLY A 119 -16.72 -8.82 23.31
N PHE A 120 -15.40 -8.74 23.37
CA PHE A 120 -14.54 -9.54 22.51
C PHE A 120 -14.36 -10.94 23.10
N HIS A 121 -15.08 -11.91 22.55
CA HIS A 121 -15.04 -13.30 23.00
C HIS A 121 -14.10 -14.11 22.10
N TRP A 122 -12.95 -14.49 22.64
CA TRP A 122 -12.11 -15.50 21.98
C TRP A 122 -12.83 -16.84 22.04
N ARG A 123 -13.27 -17.35 20.88
CA ARG A 123 -13.55 -18.79 20.74
C ARG A 123 -12.20 -19.49 20.78
N GLY A 124 -11.77 -19.92 21.96
CA GLY A 124 -10.56 -20.71 22.14
C GLY A 124 -10.53 -21.83 21.11
N THR A 125 -9.51 -21.85 20.26
CA THR A 125 -9.33 -22.94 19.30
C THR A 125 -9.17 -24.23 20.11
N ASN A 126 -10.06 -25.19 19.81
CA ASN A 126 -10.09 -26.48 20.47
C ASN A 126 -8.67 -27.06 20.50
N SER A 127 -8.21 -27.35 21.72
CA SER A 127 -6.84 -27.74 22.03
C SER A 127 -6.22 -28.67 20.99
N GLN A 128 -4.98 -28.39 20.61
CA GLN A 128 -4.19 -29.14 19.62
C GLN A 128 -4.08 -30.66 19.90
N ARG A 129 -4.53 -31.12 21.08
CA ARG A 129 -4.52 -32.53 21.48
C ARG A 129 -5.35 -33.44 20.58
N LYS A 130 -6.46 -32.98 19.99
CA LYS A 130 -7.34 -33.88 19.19
C LYS A 130 -6.85 -34.13 17.76
N VAL A 131 -5.91 -33.33 17.26
CA VAL A 131 -5.36 -33.49 15.89
C VAL A 131 -4.27 -34.56 15.85
N MET A 132 -3.55 -34.80 16.96
CA MET A 132 -2.47 -35.78 17.00
C MET A 132 -2.95 -37.23 17.16
N SER A 133 -4.04 -37.49 17.90
CA SER A 133 -4.54 -38.86 18.08
C SER A 133 -5.12 -39.51 16.81
N ARG A 134 -5.43 -38.74 15.76
CA ARG A 134 -5.88 -39.32 14.47
C ARG A 134 -4.71 -39.94 13.67
N ARG A 135 -3.46 -39.54 13.93
CA ARG A 135 -2.29 -40.07 13.20
C ARG A 135 -1.70 -41.33 13.83
N GLU A 136 -1.88 -41.53 15.14
CA GLU A 136 -1.31 -42.70 15.82
C GLU A 136 -2.13 -43.99 15.58
N ALA A 137 -3.45 -43.90 15.45
CA ALA A 137 -4.31 -45.08 15.23
C ALA A 137 -4.22 -45.71 13.82
N VAL A 138 -3.57 -45.05 12.86
CA VAL A 138 -3.45 -45.56 11.47
C VAL A 138 -2.15 -46.33 11.25
N ASN A 139 -1.16 -46.21 12.16
CA ASN A 139 0.16 -46.82 11.98
C ASN A 139 0.34 -48.16 12.72
N ASP A 140 -0.69 -48.65 13.42
CA ASP A 140 -0.64 -49.85 14.26
C ASP A 140 -1.57 -50.97 13.76
N LYS A 141 -1.55 -51.24 12.45
CA LYS A 141 -2.19 -52.44 11.85
C LYS A 141 -1.28 -53.19 10.88
N GLY A 142 0.04 -53.02 11.00
CA GLY A 142 1.01 -53.51 10.01
C GLY A 142 2.22 -54.27 10.56
N LYS A 143 2.22 -54.74 11.82
CA LYS A 143 3.29 -55.61 12.31
C LYS A 143 2.79 -56.71 13.25
N ARG A 144 2.88 -57.93 12.72
CA ARG A 144 2.87 -59.26 13.36
C ARG A 144 1.55 -59.80 13.85
#